data_AF-A0A1M6NNE2-F1
#
_entry.id   AF-A0A1M6NNE2-F1
#
_cell.length_a   1.000
_cell.length_b   1.000
_cell.length_c   1.000
_cell.angle_alpha   90.00
_cell.angle_beta   90.00
_cell.angle_gamma   90.00
#
_symmetry.space_group_name_H-M   'P 1'
#
loop_
_entity.id
_entity.type
_entity.pdbx_description
1 polymer ?
#
loop_
_entity_poly.entity_id
_entity_poly.type
_entity_poly.pdbx_seq_one_letter_code
_entity_poly.pdbx_strand_id
1 'polypeptide(L)'
;MAFKDAAADYIDDANAVTLDALREAILACPSYTPTPRFMLEARRLAASGRHWEAINLVAQWMPGAFLSPSAHSLLAESLAAVGDDAEAGRERFLTRLAIQTLIRTGDGSRERPWIVLRVDDEYDLLRWTRRTPVQQRLAITAQGPRDVIEHDRGESWFAIYRSARPAGASA
;
A
#
# COMPACT_ATOMS: atom_id res chain seq x y z
N MET A 1 9.45 2.81 18.08
CA MET A 1 9.23 4.18 17.59
C MET A 1 7.73 4.38 17.38
N ALA A 2 7.19 5.56 17.70
CA ALA A 2 5.78 5.84 17.44
C ALA A 2 5.55 6.04 15.94
N PHE A 3 4.35 5.68 15.43
CA PHE A 3 4.02 5.83 14.01
C PHE A 3 4.26 7.25 13.47
N LYS A 4 3.91 8.28 14.24
CA LYS A 4 4.03 9.67 13.80
C LYS A 4 5.48 10.06 13.49
N ASP A 5 6.41 9.66 14.35
CA ASP A 5 7.84 9.94 14.16
C ASP A 5 8.36 9.19 12.93
N ALA A 6 8.01 7.89 12.82
CA ALA A 6 8.39 7.06 11.68
C ALA A 6 7.90 7.61 10.34
N ALA A 7 6.67 8.12 10.32
CA ALA A 7 6.05 8.68 9.12
C ALA A 7 6.70 10.03 8.75
N ALA A 8 6.98 10.88 9.73
CA ALA A 8 7.68 12.15 9.51
C ALA A 8 9.08 11.91 8.94
N ASP A 9 9.88 11.05 9.59
CA ASP A 9 11.23 10.70 9.13
C ASP A 9 11.23 10.15 7.70
N TYR A 10 10.23 9.32 7.34
CA TYR A 10 10.12 8.78 5.99
C TYR A 10 9.68 9.81 4.95
N ILE A 11 8.77 10.72 5.31
CA ILE A 11 8.34 11.82 4.42
C ILE A 11 9.51 12.76 4.14
N ASP A 12 10.30 13.06 5.17
CA ASP A 12 11.44 13.99 5.07
C ASP A 12 12.64 13.35 4.36
N ASP A 13 12.98 12.10 4.68
CA ASP A 13 14.09 11.36 4.07
C ASP A 13 13.67 9.92 3.72
N ALA A 14 13.08 9.75 2.54
CA ALA A 14 12.63 8.46 2.05
C ALA A 14 13.81 7.57 1.63
N ASN A 15 14.27 6.70 2.53
CA ASN A 15 15.34 5.72 2.29
C ASN A 15 14.98 4.34 2.87
N ALA A 16 15.89 3.37 2.76
CA ALA A 16 15.61 1.99 3.20
C ALA A 16 15.45 1.88 4.72
N VAL A 17 16.19 2.66 5.50
CA VAL A 17 16.15 2.65 6.97
C VAL A 17 14.84 3.26 7.47
N THR A 18 14.49 4.45 6.99
CA THR A 18 13.24 5.12 7.36
C THR A 18 12.01 4.33 6.88
N LEU A 19 12.11 3.64 5.73
CA LEU A 19 11.05 2.75 5.25
C LEU A 19 10.86 1.52 6.13
N ASP A 20 11.93 0.84 6.54
CA ASP A 20 11.83 -0.33 7.43
C ASP A 20 11.15 0.08 8.75
N ALA A 21 11.58 1.20 9.29
CA ALA A 21 11.08 1.74 10.54
C ALA A 21 9.60 2.15 10.45
N LEU A 22 9.18 2.77 9.34
CA LEU A 22 7.77 3.07 9.05
C LEU A 22 6.92 1.80 8.89
N ARG A 23 7.43 0.78 8.19
CA ARG A 23 6.72 -0.49 8.01
C ARG A 23 6.49 -1.20 9.34
N GLU A 24 7.50 -1.28 10.19
CA GLU A 24 7.36 -1.84 11.55
C GLU A 24 6.33 -1.06 12.37
N ALA A 25 6.37 0.28 12.31
CA ALA A 25 5.41 1.11 13.03
C ALA A 25 3.97 0.89 12.52
N ILE A 26 3.76 0.77 11.20
CA ILE A 26 2.46 0.45 10.60
C ILE A 26 1.97 -0.93 11.04
N LEU A 27 2.84 -1.95 10.98
CA LEU A 27 2.49 -3.32 11.36
C LEU A 27 2.13 -3.47 12.84
N ALA A 28 2.64 -2.58 13.69
CA ALA A 28 2.32 -2.55 15.12
C ALA A 28 0.99 -1.84 15.42
N CYS A 29 0.37 -1.17 14.45
CA CYS A 29 -0.87 -0.43 14.67
C CYS A 29 -2.08 -1.37 14.75
N PRO A 30 -2.99 -1.19 15.72
CA PRO A 30 -4.23 -1.98 15.82
C PRO A 30 -5.13 -1.87 14.59
N SER A 31 -5.04 -0.75 13.86
CA SER A 31 -5.76 -0.53 12.60
C SER A 31 -5.10 -1.19 11.39
N TYR A 32 -3.97 -1.90 11.55
CA TYR A 32 -3.38 -2.66 10.47
C TYR A 32 -4.12 -3.99 10.24
N THR A 33 -4.46 -4.27 8.99
CA THR A 33 -4.92 -5.59 8.54
C THR A 33 -4.25 -5.97 7.22
N PRO A 34 -3.84 -7.24 7.04
CA PRO A 34 -3.24 -7.72 5.80
C PRO A 34 -4.25 -7.82 4.64
N THR A 35 -5.55 -7.96 4.95
CA THR A 35 -6.63 -8.11 3.95
C THR A 35 -7.75 -7.11 4.25
N PRO A 36 -7.56 -5.82 3.91
CA PRO A 36 -8.49 -4.76 4.26
C PRO A 36 -9.79 -4.84 3.46
N ARG A 37 -10.86 -5.34 4.08
CA ARG A 37 -12.20 -5.36 3.46
C ARG A 37 -12.87 -3.99 3.41
N PHE A 38 -12.39 -3.03 4.21
CA PHE A 38 -12.99 -1.69 4.30
C PHE A 38 -12.91 -0.92 2.98
N MET A 39 -11.91 -1.17 2.15
CA MET A 39 -11.73 -0.46 0.89
C MET A 39 -12.87 -0.72 -0.10
N LEU A 40 -13.45 -1.92 -0.09
CA LEU A 40 -14.61 -2.22 -0.94
C LEU A 40 -15.82 -1.36 -0.53
N GLU A 41 -16.11 -1.30 0.76
CA GLU A 41 -17.24 -0.53 1.27
C GLU A 41 -17.00 0.98 1.13
N ALA A 42 -15.78 1.46 1.40
CA ALA A 42 -15.44 2.88 1.24
C ALA A 42 -15.61 3.34 -0.21
N ARG A 43 -15.20 2.52 -1.19
CA ARG A 43 -15.45 2.78 -2.62
C ARG A 43 -16.94 2.80 -2.95
N ARG A 44 -17.73 1.88 -2.38
CA ARG A 44 -19.20 1.84 -2.57
C ARG A 44 -19.87 3.10 -2.02
N LEU A 45 -19.45 3.56 -0.84
CA LEU A 45 -19.92 4.80 -0.24
C LEU A 45 -19.60 5.99 -1.16
N ALA A 46 -18.35 6.15 -1.58
CA ALA A 46 -17.96 7.23 -2.49
C ALA A 46 -18.72 7.18 -3.83
N ALA A 47 -18.88 6.00 -4.43
CA ALA A 47 -19.63 5.83 -5.68
C ALA A 47 -21.12 6.18 -5.57
N SER A 48 -21.68 6.16 -4.36
CA SER A 48 -23.06 6.59 -4.07
C SER A 48 -23.17 8.05 -3.62
N GLY A 49 -22.10 8.84 -3.76
CA GLY A 49 -22.04 10.25 -3.35
C GLY A 49 -21.87 10.45 -1.84
N ARG A 50 -21.74 9.38 -1.06
CA ARG A 50 -21.59 9.42 0.41
C ARG A 50 -20.13 9.64 0.80
N HIS A 51 -19.54 10.72 0.31
CA HIS A 51 -18.11 11.01 0.43
C HIS A 51 -17.64 11.17 1.88
N TRP A 52 -18.40 11.86 2.73
CA TRP A 52 -18.06 12.00 4.16
C TRP A 52 -17.96 10.65 4.89
N GLU A 53 -18.83 9.70 4.54
CA GLU A 53 -18.83 8.38 5.15
C GLU A 53 -17.67 7.53 4.64
N ALA A 54 -17.31 7.66 3.35
CA ALA A 54 -16.10 7.07 2.81
C ALA A 54 -14.84 7.59 3.50
N ILE A 55 -14.74 8.91 3.70
CA ILE A 55 -13.62 9.56 4.42
C ILE A 55 -13.53 9.01 5.84
N ASN A 56 -14.63 9.05 6.59
CA ASN A 56 -14.67 8.58 7.97
C ASN A 56 -14.31 7.10 8.09
N LEU A 57 -14.78 6.26 7.15
CA LEU A 57 -14.45 4.85 7.14
C LEU A 57 -12.95 4.64 6.92
N VAL A 58 -12.34 5.26 5.91
CA VAL A 58 -10.89 5.11 5.66
C VAL A 58 -10.06 5.65 6.82
N ALA A 59 -10.47 6.78 7.43
CA ALA A 59 -9.77 7.38 8.57
C ALA A 59 -9.67 6.44 9.78
N GLN A 60 -10.65 5.56 10.02
CA GLN A 60 -10.59 4.55 11.09
C GLN A 60 -9.47 3.52 10.90
N TRP A 61 -9.03 3.32 9.65
CA TRP A 61 -7.96 2.39 9.31
C TRP A 61 -6.59 3.08 9.24
N MET A 62 -6.54 4.39 9.42
CA MET A 62 -5.28 5.08 9.66
C MET A 62 -4.84 4.87 11.12
N PRO A 63 -3.52 4.82 11.40
CA PRO A 63 -2.42 4.88 10.44
C PRO A 63 -2.08 3.53 9.79
N GLY A 64 -2.78 2.43 10.13
CA GLY A 64 -2.56 1.12 9.52
C GLY A 64 -2.49 1.19 7.99
N ALA A 65 -3.40 1.93 7.34
CA ALA A 65 -3.47 2.08 5.89
C ALA A 65 -2.48 3.11 5.27
N PHE A 66 -1.54 3.68 6.02
CA PHE A 66 -0.70 4.81 5.56
C PHE A 66 0.16 4.53 4.31
N LEU A 67 0.57 3.29 4.08
CA LEU A 67 1.28 2.91 2.85
C LEU A 67 0.35 2.29 1.79
N SER A 68 -0.96 2.50 1.87
CA SER A 68 -1.92 2.05 0.86
C SER A 68 -2.18 3.18 -0.16
N PRO A 69 -1.71 3.03 -1.41
CA PRO A 69 -2.01 4.00 -2.47
C PRO A 69 -3.51 4.23 -2.68
N SER A 70 -4.29 3.14 -2.72
CA SER A 70 -5.72 3.26 -2.97
C SER A 70 -6.51 3.90 -1.84
N ALA A 71 -6.09 3.76 -0.58
CA ALA A 71 -6.70 4.47 0.54
C ALA A 71 -6.55 5.99 0.36
N HIS A 72 -5.32 6.45 0.07
CA HIS A 72 -5.03 7.86 -0.16
C HIS A 72 -5.71 8.40 -1.43
N SER A 73 -5.78 7.63 -2.51
CA SER A 73 -6.48 8.05 -3.74
C SER A 73 -7.98 8.26 -3.48
N LEU A 74 -8.61 7.34 -2.74
CA LEU A 74 -10.02 7.43 -2.39
C LEU A 74 -10.30 8.61 -1.46
N LEU A 75 -9.42 8.87 -0.49
CA LEU A 75 -9.50 10.05 0.37
C LEU A 75 -9.40 11.32 -0.47
N ALA A 76 -8.41 11.42 -1.36
CA ALA A 76 -8.22 12.57 -2.22
C ALA A 76 -9.45 12.87 -3.09
N GLU A 77 -10.03 11.84 -3.72
CA GLU A 77 -11.24 11.98 -4.53
C GLU A 77 -12.44 12.42 -3.69
N SER A 78 -12.63 11.80 -2.52
CA SER A 78 -13.78 12.09 -1.64
C SER A 78 -13.68 13.47 -0.99
N LEU A 79 -12.48 13.91 -0.62
CA LEU A 79 -12.23 15.23 -0.04
C LEU A 79 -12.46 16.34 -1.07
N ALA A 80 -11.98 16.15 -2.30
CA ALA A 80 -12.25 17.08 -3.39
C ALA A 80 -13.77 17.18 -3.66
N ALA A 81 -14.49 16.05 -3.62
CA ALA A 81 -15.94 16.02 -3.82
C ALA A 81 -16.74 16.77 -2.73
N VAL A 82 -16.21 16.92 -1.52
CA VAL A 82 -16.82 17.73 -0.45
C VAL A 82 -16.25 19.14 -0.34
N GLY A 83 -15.37 19.55 -1.26
CA GLY A 83 -14.80 20.88 -1.34
C GLY A 83 -13.54 21.12 -0.48
N ASP A 84 -12.92 20.08 0.07
CA ASP A 84 -11.67 20.18 0.81
C ASP A 84 -10.46 19.89 -0.10
N ASP A 85 -10.17 20.83 -1.00
CA ASP A 85 -9.09 20.70 -1.97
C ASP A 85 -7.68 20.67 -1.34
N ALA A 86 -7.53 21.27 -0.15
CA ALA A 86 -6.26 21.33 0.55
C ALA A 86 -5.88 19.97 1.14
N GLU A 87 -6.80 19.31 1.85
CA GLU A 87 -6.58 17.94 2.32
C GLU A 87 -6.52 16.96 1.15
N ALA A 88 -7.37 17.13 0.13
CA ALA A 88 -7.27 16.34 -1.10
C ALA A 88 -5.88 16.44 -1.76
N GLY A 89 -5.26 17.63 -1.72
CA GLY A 89 -3.89 17.85 -2.18
C GLY A 89 -2.85 17.03 -1.42
N ARG A 90 -2.96 16.97 -0.09
CA ARG A 90 -2.09 16.15 0.77
C ARG A 90 -2.27 14.67 0.49
N GLU A 91 -3.51 14.21 0.35
CA GLU A 91 -3.82 12.81 0.04
C GLU A 91 -3.32 12.39 -1.36
N ARG A 92 -3.35 13.29 -2.35
CA ARG A 92 -2.71 13.05 -3.66
C ARG A 92 -1.19 12.93 -3.55
N PHE A 93 -0.56 13.72 -2.67
CA PHE A 93 0.87 13.59 -2.40
C PHE A 93 1.18 12.21 -1.77
N LEU A 94 0.43 11.81 -0.74
CA LEU A 94 0.61 10.52 -0.07
C LEU A 94 0.33 9.33 -0.99
N THR A 95 -0.64 9.44 -1.90
CA THR A 95 -0.87 8.43 -2.95
C THR A 95 0.38 8.20 -3.78
N ARG A 96 1.03 9.28 -4.24
CA ARG A 96 2.26 9.20 -5.04
C ARG A 96 3.42 8.65 -4.23
N LEU A 97 3.57 9.11 -2.98
CA LEU A 97 4.59 8.61 -2.06
C LEU A 97 4.44 7.09 -1.88
N ALA A 98 3.24 6.60 -1.54
CA ALA A 98 2.98 5.18 -1.34
C ALA A 98 3.29 4.34 -2.60
N ILE A 99 2.91 4.79 -3.79
CA ILE A 99 3.27 4.10 -5.04
C ILE A 99 4.78 4.09 -5.27
N GLN A 100 5.46 5.23 -5.09
CA GLN A 100 6.91 5.32 -5.25
C GLN A 100 7.64 4.40 -4.26
N THR A 101 7.15 4.30 -3.03
CA THR A 101 7.64 3.36 -2.01
C THR A 101 7.60 1.93 -2.54
N LEU A 102 6.46 1.50 -3.09
CA LEU A 102 6.30 0.14 -3.62
C LEU A 102 7.25 -0.11 -4.80
N ILE A 103 7.33 0.81 -5.77
CA ILE A 103 8.18 0.67 -6.96
C ILE A 103 9.67 0.64 -6.59
N ARG A 104 10.11 1.34 -5.54
CA ARG A 104 11.53 1.36 -5.14
C ARG A 104 12.03 0.04 -4.54
N THR A 105 11.13 -0.86 -4.15
CA THR A 105 11.51 -2.13 -3.51
C THR A 105 12.07 -3.17 -4.48
N GLY A 106 11.76 -3.06 -5.77
CA GLY A 106 12.07 -4.05 -6.79
C GLY A 106 11.61 -3.60 -8.17
N ASP A 107 11.62 -4.49 -9.15
CA ASP A 107 11.13 -4.23 -10.51
C ASP A 107 9.97 -5.15 -10.91
N GLY A 108 9.53 -6.02 -9.99
CA GLY A 108 8.46 -6.99 -10.22
C GLY A 108 8.93 -8.25 -10.97
N SER A 109 10.23 -8.39 -11.25
CA SER A 109 10.81 -9.65 -11.74
C SER A 109 10.90 -10.69 -10.62
N ARG A 110 11.17 -11.93 -11.01
CA ARG A 110 11.40 -13.03 -10.07
C ARG A 110 12.61 -12.76 -9.17
N GLU A 111 13.67 -12.16 -9.72
CA GLU A 111 14.93 -11.86 -9.03
C GLU A 111 14.77 -10.67 -8.09
N ARG A 112 13.93 -9.69 -8.45
CA ARG A 112 13.68 -8.46 -7.68
C ARG A 112 12.18 -8.19 -7.57
N PRO A 113 11.44 -9.04 -6.82
CA PRO A 113 10.02 -8.87 -6.65
C PRO A 113 9.71 -7.56 -5.95
N TRP A 114 8.53 -6.99 -6.19
CA TRP A 114 8.06 -5.87 -5.38
C TRP A 114 7.70 -6.35 -3.97
N ILE A 115 8.05 -5.54 -2.96
CA ILE A 115 7.79 -5.83 -1.56
C ILE A 115 6.58 -5.01 -1.10
N VAL A 116 5.52 -5.72 -0.74
CA VAL A 116 4.22 -5.17 -0.35
C VAL A 116 3.94 -5.43 1.14
N LEU A 117 3.05 -4.64 1.76
CA LEU A 117 2.52 -4.97 3.07
C LEU A 117 1.26 -5.83 2.96
N ARG A 118 0.48 -5.65 1.89
CA ARG A 118 -0.82 -6.28 1.68
C ARG A 118 -0.97 -6.76 0.24
N VAL A 119 -1.89 -7.71 0.05
CA VAL A 119 -2.31 -8.18 -1.28
C VAL A 119 -2.88 -7.02 -2.11
N ASP A 120 -3.64 -6.10 -1.50
CA ASP A 120 -4.21 -4.95 -2.22
C ASP A 120 -3.15 -4.04 -2.85
N ASP A 121 -1.96 -3.96 -2.25
CA ASP A 121 -0.85 -3.16 -2.75
C ASP A 121 -0.33 -3.72 -4.10
N GLU A 122 -0.46 -5.03 -4.33
CA GLU A 122 -0.08 -5.70 -5.58
C GLU A 122 -0.95 -5.17 -6.73
N TYR A 123 -2.26 -5.07 -6.50
CA TYR A 123 -3.21 -4.56 -7.48
C TYR A 123 -3.09 -3.04 -7.67
N ASP A 124 -2.67 -2.29 -6.64
CA ASP A 124 -2.33 -0.87 -6.77
C ASP A 124 -1.13 -0.68 -7.73
N LEU A 125 -0.10 -1.52 -7.62
CA LEU A 125 1.03 -1.54 -8.55
C LEU A 125 0.63 -1.92 -9.98
N LEU A 126 -0.21 -2.96 -10.15
CA LEU A 126 -0.68 -3.35 -11.48
C LEU A 126 -1.51 -2.25 -12.15
N ARG A 127 -2.43 -1.60 -11.41
CA ARG A 127 -3.19 -0.45 -11.91
C ARG A 127 -2.27 0.69 -12.31
N TRP A 128 -1.31 1.06 -11.47
CA TRP A 128 -0.35 2.11 -11.76
C TRP A 128 0.48 1.83 -13.01
N THR A 129 0.94 0.58 -13.16
CA THR A 129 1.74 0.14 -14.31
C THR A 129 0.91 -0.26 -15.54
N ARG A 130 -0.41 -0.03 -15.48
CA ARG A 130 -1.38 -0.31 -16.56
C ARG A 130 -1.32 -1.76 -17.03
N ARG A 131 -1.30 -2.68 -16.07
CA ARG A 131 -1.32 -4.13 -16.26
C ARG A 131 -2.68 -4.67 -15.83
N THR A 132 -3.29 -5.47 -16.69
CA THR A 132 -4.59 -6.10 -16.40
C THR A 132 -4.36 -7.52 -15.88
N PRO A 133 -4.69 -7.82 -14.61
CA PRO A 133 -4.48 -9.15 -14.04
C PRO A 133 -5.37 -10.19 -14.73
N VAL A 134 -4.81 -11.38 -14.95
CA VAL A 134 -5.48 -12.55 -15.52
C VAL A 134 -5.63 -13.64 -14.47
N GLN A 135 -4.54 -13.96 -13.78
CA GLN A 135 -4.49 -15.02 -12.79
C GLN A 135 -3.47 -14.69 -11.69
N GLN A 136 -3.77 -15.10 -10.46
CA GLN A 136 -2.82 -15.04 -9.34
C GLN A 136 -2.51 -16.47 -8.87
N ARG A 137 -1.24 -16.73 -8.54
CA ARG A 137 -0.77 -17.99 -7.97
C ARG A 137 0.32 -17.76 -6.93
N LEU A 138 0.44 -18.70 -6.00
CA LEU A 138 1.55 -18.75 -5.05
C LEU A 138 2.70 -19.59 -5.61
N ALA A 139 3.90 -19.04 -5.65
CA ALA A 139 5.13 -19.74 -6.02
C ALA A 139 6.02 -19.95 -4.79
N ILE A 140 6.45 -21.19 -4.55
CA ILE A 140 7.44 -21.48 -3.51
C ILE A 140 8.84 -21.35 -4.11
N THR A 141 9.62 -20.42 -3.57
CA THR A 141 11.02 -20.16 -4.00
C THR A 141 12.00 -20.47 -2.87
N ALA A 142 13.29 -20.51 -3.18
CA ALA A 142 14.33 -20.66 -2.15
C ALA A 142 14.32 -19.49 -1.14
N GLN A 143 13.80 -18.32 -1.53
CA GLN A 143 13.69 -17.13 -0.71
C GLN A 143 12.32 -17.01 -0.02
N GLY A 144 11.50 -18.07 -0.06
CA GLY A 144 10.18 -18.15 0.55
C GLY A 144 9.02 -18.04 -0.46
N PRO A 145 7.76 -17.99 0.03
CA PRO A 145 6.58 -17.82 -0.81
C PRO A 145 6.60 -16.48 -1.53
N ARG A 146 6.18 -16.48 -2.80
CA ARG A 146 6.00 -15.29 -3.64
C ARG A 146 4.64 -15.35 -4.30
N ASP A 147 3.92 -14.24 -4.24
CA ASP A 147 2.71 -14.08 -5.04
C ASP A 147 3.11 -13.70 -6.46
N VAL A 148 2.54 -14.39 -7.43
CA VAL A 148 2.78 -14.16 -8.85
C VAL A 148 1.45 -13.83 -9.50
N ILE A 149 1.38 -12.66 -10.11
CA ILE A 149 0.22 -12.24 -10.89
C ILE A 149 0.59 -12.25 -12.36
N GLU A 150 -0.05 -13.13 -13.12
CA GLU A 150 -0.06 -13.08 -14.58
C GLU A 150 -0.98 -11.95 -15.02
N HIS A 151 -0.53 -11.18 -16.01
CA HIS A 151 -1.25 -10.07 -16.59
C HIS A 151 -0.98 -10.00 -18.10
N ASP A 152 -1.69 -9.11 -18.80
CA ASP A 152 -1.59 -8.83 -20.24
C ASP A 152 -0.18 -8.50 -20.79
N ARG A 153 0.83 -8.40 -19.93
CA ARG A 153 2.22 -8.03 -20.28
C ARG A 153 3.26 -8.98 -19.68
N GLY A 154 2.86 -10.16 -19.21
CA GLY A 154 3.72 -11.15 -18.58
C GLY A 154 3.35 -11.42 -17.13
N GLU A 155 4.36 -11.66 -16.28
CA GLU A 155 4.17 -11.93 -14.86
C GLU A 155 4.83 -10.84 -13.99
N SER A 156 4.18 -10.50 -12.89
CA SER A 156 4.76 -9.68 -11.81
C SER A 156 4.87 -10.51 -10.54
N TRP A 157 6.02 -10.42 -9.88
CA TRP A 157 6.34 -11.15 -8.65
C TRP A 157 6.33 -10.21 -7.45
N PHE A 158 5.71 -10.68 -6.37
CA PHE A 158 5.51 -9.95 -5.13
C PHE A 158 5.99 -10.76 -3.94
N ALA A 159 6.47 -10.05 -2.92
CA ALA A 159 6.80 -10.61 -1.62
C ALA A 159 6.11 -9.80 -0.52
N ILE A 160 5.41 -10.48 0.38
CA ILE A 160 4.93 -9.85 1.61
C ILE A 160 6.14 -9.48 2.46
N TYR A 161 6.22 -8.24 2.94
CA TYR A 161 7.38 -7.69 3.66
C TYR A 161 7.91 -8.60 4.78
N ARG A 162 7.04 -9.21 5.60
CA ARG A 162 7.49 -10.15 6.65
C ARG A 162 8.15 -11.41 6.08
N SER A 163 7.67 -11.90 4.94
CA SER A 163 8.22 -13.07 4.24
C SER A 163 9.43 -12.73 3.36
N ALA A 164 9.69 -11.43 3.13
CA ALA A 164 10.84 -10.95 2.37
C ALA A 164 12.08 -10.72 3.25
N ARG A 165 11.93 -10.62 4.58
CA ARG A 165 13.06 -10.47 5.50
C ARG A 165 13.91 -11.74 5.53
N PRO A 166 15.25 -11.65 5.49
CA PRO A 166 16.11 -12.81 5.70
C PRO A 166 15.83 -13.43 7.07
N ALA A 167 15.76 -14.75 7.15
CA ALA A 167 15.67 -15.47 8.41
C ALA A 167 16.90 -15.11 9.27
N GLY A 168 16.71 -14.35 10.35
CA GLY A 168 17.78 -13.92 11.25
C GLY A 168 17.88 -12.42 11.51
N ALA A 169 17.11 -11.56 10.83
CA ALA A 169 17.03 -10.14 11.16
C ALA A 169 16.03 -9.88 12.31
N SER A 170 16.30 -10.46 13.48
CA SER A 170 15.72 -10.01 14.75
C SER A 170 16.53 -8.82 15.26
N ALA A 171 15.82 -7.78 15.68
CA ALA A 171 16.38 -6.63 16.40
C ALA A 171 17.08 -7.05 17.70
#